data_AF-A0A2P6PRW7-F1
#
_entry.id   AF-A0A2P6PRW7-F1
#
_cell.length_a   1.000
_cell.length_b   1.000
_cell.length_c   1.000
_cell.angle_alpha   90.00
_cell.angle_beta   90.00
_cell.angle_gamma   90.00
#
_symmetry.space_group_name_H-M   'P 1'
#
loop_
_entity.id
_entity.type
_entity.pdbx_description
1 polymer ?
#
loop_
_entity_poly.entity_id
_entity_poly.type
_entity_poly.pdbx_seq_one_letter_code
_entity_poly.pdbx_strand_id
1 'polypeptide(L)'
;MKPIFIPLYPSSLFLLFVTLLVAGESAPIYSPSDDITLNCGSSGDTVSNYDFQTWTGDINSKFFPEAVGSASQVEQAPPSSSMGSQVPFTTARLSYSEFTYIFPVSPGQKFIRLYFFPATYNVDFDRSKSLFSVKAGGYRLLKDFNASLSSTVYDGYETLLREFCLNFEPDQRSLNITFTPSQGGYAFINGIEIMSMPTNLYHSAAQGDGAIYLGSSDSRYYVENNTALEMIFRINVGGSPVSPNEDTGMYRTWDPIDELYLDDLSRNLSIARRYNTPLNFARIPNYIAPEEVYRTGRTMGGNSTINKSYNLTWGFPVNPDFSYLVRLHFCEIVPNFTAARDRMFQIFIANLTAELHADIIRWTTENGKGNGIPIYRDYFVPVPILGTQKKGFVILSVALQANQDDNQTRYNDAILNGLEIFKLNDTDGNLGGPIPELPNVPPKVTSESSRNSKKKSTPMLAILAGVVSALLVLSFLGFLVFRLGRKVKDSNSSHRTTTSTMTLRSPYPSH
;
A
#
# COMPACT_ATOMS: atom_id res chain seq x y z
N MET A 1 -13.74 60.16 26.21
CA MET A 1 -13.67 58.69 26.26
C MET A 1 -12.24 58.28 25.90
N LYS A 2 -11.54 57.55 26.78
CA LYS A 2 -10.15 57.11 26.53
C LYS A 2 -10.15 55.94 25.53
N PRO A 3 -9.24 55.90 24.54
CA PRO A 3 -9.13 54.77 23.64
C PRO A 3 -8.50 53.58 24.38
N ILE A 4 -9.20 52.46 24.39
CA ILE A 4 -8.66 51.18 24.86
C ILE A 4 -7.79 50.65 23.72
N PHE A 5 -6.48 50.80 23.85
CA PHE A 5 -5.52 50.05 23.05
C PHE A 5 -5.44 48.64 23.63
N ILE A 6 -5.96 47.66 22.92
CA ILE A 6 -5.72 46.25 23.23
C ILE A 6 -4.30 45.94 22.74
N PRO A 7 -3.34 45.59 23.61
CA PRO A 7 -2.03 45.19 23.17
C PRO A 7 -2.16 43.79 22.54
N LEU A 8 -1.92 43.70 21.22
CA LEU A 8 -1.63 42.41 20.58
C LEU A 8 -0.27 41.96 21.09
N TYR A 9 -0.27 41.03 22.05
CA TYR A 9 0.96 40.52 22.65
C TYR A 9 1.77 39.78 21.58
N PRO A 10 3.04 40.16 21.32
CA PRO A 10 3.92 39.48 20.38
C PRO A 10 4.17 38.00 20.76
N SER A 11 3.91 37.61 22.01
CA SER A 11 3.96 36.22 22.47
C SER A 11 2.91 35.33 21.81
N SER A 12 1.73 35.85 21.46
CA SER A 12 0.69 35.07 20.76
C SER A 12 1.07 34.76 19.32
N LEU A 13 1.79 35.67 18.66
CA LEU A 13 2.28 35.45 17.30
C LEU A 13 3.47 34.48 17.31
N PHE A 14 4.36 34.60 18.31
CA PHE A 14 5.49 33.69 18.52
C PHE A 14 5.02 32.26 18.83
N LEU A 15 4.01 32.08 19.69
CA LEU A 15 3.39 30.78 19.94
C LEU A 15 2.76 30.18 18.68
N LEU A 16 2.12 31.00 17.84
CA LEU A 16 1.55 30.54 16.57
C LEU A 16 2.65 30.07 15.59
N PHE A 17 3.76 30.82 15.49
CA PHE A 17 4.92 30.46 14.68
C PHE A 17 5.63 29.21 15.21
N VAL A 18 5.77 29.06 16.54
CA VAL A 18 6.31 27.84 17.15
C VAL A 18 5.36 26.66 16.93
N THR A 19 4.04 26.82 16.99
CA THR A 19 3.11 25.74 16.63
C THR A 19 3.09 25.40 15.14
N LEU A 20 3.41 26.35 14.26
CA LEU A 20 3.57 26.12 12.80
C LEU A 20 4.92 25.49 12.46
N LEU A 21 5.97 25.76 13.24
CA LEU A 21 7.28 25.11 13.13
C LEU A 21 7.31 23.72 13.81
N VAL A 22 6.41 23.48 14.77
CA VAL A 22 6.23 22.19 15.46
C VAL A 22 5.05 21.39 14.89
N ALA A 23 4.33 21.93 13.89
CA ALA A 23 3.47 21.13 13.02
C ALA A 23 4.41 20.21 12.23
N GLY A 24 4.64 19.03 12.81
CA GLY A 24 5.79 18.18 12.54
C GLY A 24 6.00 17.94 11.07
N GLU A 25 7.25 18.11 10.63
CA GLU A 25 7.72 17.37 9.48
C GLU A 25 7.36 15.90 9.74
N SER A 26 6.44 15.36 8.94
CA SER A 26 6.22 13.92 8.88
C SER A 26 7.59 13.28 8.71
N ALA A 27 7.91 12.30 9.56
CA ALA A 27 9.20 11.62 9.47
C ALA A 27 9.45 11.20 8.01
N PRO A 28 10.65 11.46 7.46
CA PRO A 28 10.90 11.25 6.04
C PRO A 28 10.58 9.80 5.68
N ILE A 29 9.87 9.61 4.56
CA ILE A 29 9.68 8.30 3.97
C ILE A 29 11.00 7.76 3.45
N TYR A 30 11.07 6.45 3.17
CA TYR A 30 12.28 5.86 2.64
C TYR A 30 12.61 6.41 1.25
N SER A 31 13.89 6.61 0.96
CA SER A 31 14.37 7.08 -0.34
C SER A 31 15.29 6.01 -0.93
N PRO A 32 14.88 5.33 -2.01
CA PRO A 32 15.67 4.27 -2.63
C PRO A 32 16.92 4.84 -3.31
N SER A 33 18.05 4.14 -3.20
CA SER A 33 19.30 4.52 -3.89
C SER A 33 19.25 4.25 -5.40
N ASP A 34 18.61 3.15 -5.80
CA ASP A 34 18.26 2.84 -7.18
C ASP A 34 16.76 2.94 -7.31
N ASP A 35 16.29 3.71 -8.28
CA ASP A 35 14.87 3.88 -8.60
C ASP A 35 14.74 3.94 -10.13
N ILE A 36 14.40 2.81 -10.73
CA ILE A 36 14.37 2.62 -12.18
C ILE A 36 12.98 2.13 -12.57
N THR A 37 12.28 2.92 -13.38
CA THR A 37 11.00 2.56 -13.98
C THR A 37 11.14 2.60 -15.51
N LEU A 38 10.78 1.49 -16.15
CA LEU A 38 10.92 1.29 -17.59
C LEU A 38 9.57 0.97 -18.22
N ASN A 39 9.11 1.81 -19.14
CA ASN A 39 7.89 1.62 -19.92
C ASN A 39 8.25 0.92 -21.26
N CYS A 40 8.07 -0.40 -21.30
CA CYS A 40 8.52 -1.24 -22.39
C CYS A 40 7.69 -1.02 -23.65
N GLY A 41 8.36 -0.88 -24.80
CA GLY A 41 7.71 -0.60 -26.07
C GLY A 41 7.32 0.88 -26.28
N SER A 42 7.82 1.79 -25.44
CA SER A 42 7.59 3.22 -25.55
C SER A 42 8.89 4.01 -25.74
N SER A 43 8.78 5.25 -26.19
CA SER A 43 9.92 6.17 -26.36
C SER A 43 9.75 7.42 -25.50
N GLY A 44 10.84 7.88 -24.87
CA GLY A 44 10.84 9.07 -24.03
C GLY A 44 10.17 8.86 -22.67
N ASP A 45 10.08 9.93 -21.88
CA ASP A 45 9.60 9.85 -20.50
C ASP A 45 8.10 10.15 -20.43
N THR A 46 7.37 9.37 -19.62
CA THR A 46 5.94 9.58 -19.40
C THR A 46 5.62 9.51 -17.91
N VAL A 47 4.87 10.47 -17.40
CA VAL A 47 4.38 10.45 -16.02
C VAL A 47 3.11 9.59 -15.96
N SER A 48 3.10 8.58 -15.09
CA SER A 48 1.91 7.76 -14.86
C SER A 48 0.90 8.51 -13.99
N ASN A 49 -0.39 8.38 -14.31
CA ASN A 49 -1.46 8.95 -13.48
C ASN A 49 -1.85 8.03 -12.31
N TYR A 50 -1.24 6.84 -12.22
CA TYR A 50 -1.53 5.86 -11.17
C TYR A 50 -0.56 5.98 -9.99
N ASP A 51 0.74 5.86 -10.24
CA ASP A 51 1.78 5.92 -9.20
C ASP A 51 2.50 7.28 -9.13
N PHE A 52 2.21 8.20 -10.07
CA PHE A 52 2.85 9.51 -10.22
C PHE A 52 4.36 9.44 -10.47
N GLN A 53 4.89 8.27 -10.83
CA GLN A 53 6.28 8.08 -11.21
C GLN A 53 6.50 8.49 -12.67
N THR A 54 7.73 8.92 -12.97
CA THR A 54 8.17 9.16 -14.35
C THR A 54 8.76 7.87 -14.89
N TRP A 55 8.10 7.26 -15.87
CA TRP A 55 8.52 6.03 -16.52
C TRP A 55 9.31 6.34 -17.79
N THR A 56 10.52 5.79 -17.91
CA THR A 56 11.38 5.97 -19.11
C THR A 56 11.05 4.93 -20.17
N GLY A 57 10.85 5.34 -21.42
CA GLY A 57 10.64 4.41 -22.53
C GLY A 57 11.90 3.62 -22.88
N ASP A 58 11.76 2.33 -23.20
CA ASP A 58 12.90 1.47 -23.53
C ASP A 58 13.49 1.71 -24.94
N ILE A 59 12.71 2.26 -25.88
CA ILE A 59 13.10 2.49 -27.27
C ILE A 59 14.23 3.52 -27.33
N ASN A 60 15.36 3.14 -27.94
CA ASN A 60 16.56 3.98 -28.05
C ASN A 60 17.10 4.50 -26.70
N SER A 61 16.78 3.82 -25.61
CA SER A 61 17.28 4.15 -24.27
C SER A 61 18.57 3.38 -23.94
N LYS A 62 19.25 3.78 -22.87
CA LYS A 62 20.38 3.02 -22.30
C LYS A 62 19.98 1.64 -21.76
N PHE A 63 18.69 1.38 -21.61
CA PHE A 63 18.12 0.12 -21.16
C PHE A 63 17.46 -0.66 -22.31
N PHE A 64 17.76 -0.32 -23.57
CA PHE A 64 17.29 -1.12 -24.69
C PHE A 64 17.75 -2.58 -24.53
N PRO A 65 16.86 -3.58 -24.69
CA PRO A 65 17.21 -4.96 -24.41
C PRO A 65 18.13 -5.54 -25.48
N GLU A 66 19.03 -6.41 -25.04
CA GLU A 66 19.80 -7.28 -25.92
C GLU A 66 18.90 -8.44 -26.36
N ALA A 67 18.60 -8.52 -27.65
CA ALA A 67 17.78 -9.58 -28.23
C ALA A 67 18.59 -10.40 -29.24
N VAL A 68 18.41 -11.72 -29.22
CA VAL A 68 19.00 -12.58 -30.26
C VAL A 68 18.39 -12.19 -31.62
N GLY A 69 19.22 -11.71 -32.54
CA GLY A 69 18.82 -11.41 -33.91
C GLY A 69 17.90 -10.19 -34.11
N SER A 70 17.82 -9.25 -33.16
CA SER A 70 16.90 -8.08 -33.22
C SER A 70 15.40 -8.42 -33.32
N ALA A 71 14.98 -9.57 -32.80
CA ALA A 71 13.64 -10.13 -33.02
C ALA A 71 12.52 -9.57 -32.12
N SER A 72 12.80 -8.65 -31.19
CA SER A 72 11.74 -8.08 -30.34
C SER A 72 10.95 -7.02 -31.09
N GLN A 73 9.63 -7.07 -31.00
CA GLN A 73 8.69 -6.11 -31.56
C GLN A 73 8.08 -5.25 -30.44
N VAL A 74 7.55 -4.09 -30.80
CA VAL A 74 6.85 -3.20 -29.87
C VAL A 74 5.44 -2.99 -30.39
N GLU A 75 4.46 -3.07 -29.51
CA GLU A 75 3.05 -2.91 -29.87
C GLU A 75 2.32 -2.05 -28.85
N GLN A 76 1.30 -1.34 -29.33
CA GLN A 76 0.34 -0.65 -28.47
C GLN A 76 -0.62 -1.67 -27.87
N ALA A 77 -0.95 -1.52 -26.60
CA ALA A 77 -1.96 -2.35 -25.98
C ALA A 77 -3.36 -1.99 -26.54
N PRO A 78 -4.29 -2.96 -26.63
CA PRO A 78 -5.65 -2.67 -27.06
C PRO A 78 -6.36 -1.74 -26.06
N PRO A 79 -7.38 -0.98 -26.49
CA PRO A 79 -8.08 -0.05 -25.62
C PRO A 79 -8.71 -0.75 -24.40
N SER A 80 -8.46 -0.21 -23.21
CA SER A 80 -9.09 -0.61 -21.95
C SER A 80 -9.77 0.59 -21.27
N SER A 81 -10.76 0.36 -20.42
CA SER A 81 -11.34 1.40 -19.54
C SER A 81 -10.80 1.33 -18.11
N SER A 82 -9.86 0.43 -17.84
CA SER A 82 -9.37 0.09 -16.52
C SER A 82 -7.87 0.43 -16.36
N MET A 83 -7.17 -0.26 -15.45
CA MET A 83 -5.74 -0.16 -15.23
C MET A 83 -4.91 -0.44 -16.50
N GLY A 84 -5.43 -1.22 -17.45
CA GLY A 84 -4.77 -1.47 -18.75
C GLY A 84 -4.53 -0.21 -19.59
N SER A 85 -5.21 0.90 -19.29
CA SER A 85 -5.01 2.21 -19.94
C SER A 85 -4.09 3.15 -19.17
N GLN A 86 -3.45 2.67 -18.10
CA GLN A 86 -2.46 3.42 -17.31
C GLN A 86 -1.05 2.98 -17.69
N VAL A 87 -0.09 3.90 -17.61
CA VAL A 87 1.34 3.57 -17.74
C VAL A 87 1.74 2.68 -16.54
N PRO A 88 2.47 1.56 -16.76
CA PRO A 88 3.17 1.16 -18.00
C PRO A 88 2.41 0.18 -18.91
N PHE A 89 1.12 -0.08 -18.70
CA PHE A 89 0.37 -1.10 -19.44
C PHE A 89 -0.03 -0.73 -20.87
N THR A 90 0.17 0.53 -21.27
CA THR A 90 -0.27 1.06 -22.58
C THR A 90 0.54 0.53 -23.77
N THR A 91 1.75 0.03 -23.54
CA THR A 91 2.63 -0.54 -24.56
C THR A 91 3.26 -1.82 -24.05
N ALA A 92 3.72 -2.67 -24.97
CA ALA A 92 4.53 -3.83 -24.62
C ALA A 92 5.68 -4.03 -25.60
N ARG A 93 6.75 -4.66 -25.08
CA ARG A 93 7.75 -5.32 -25.90
C ARG A 93 7.48 -6.81 -25.93
N LEU A 94 7.48 -7.41 -27.12
CA LEU A 94 7.11 -8.81 -27.36
C LEU A 94 8.19 -9.51 -28.19
N SER A 95 8.43 -10.79 -27.96
CA SER A 95 9.35 -11.57 -28.80
C SER A 95 9.08 -13.06 -28.76
N TYR A 96 9.30 -13.73 -29.90
CA TYR A 96 9.40 -15.19 -30.00
C TYR A 96 10.79 -15.73 -29.70
N SER A 97 11.78 -14.85 -29.55
CA SER A 97 13.16 -15.19 -29.19
C SER A 97 13.48 -14.67 -27.80
N GLU A 98 14.51 -15.22 -27.19
CA GLU A 98 15.02 -14.74 -25.92
C GLU A 98 15.54 -13.30 -26.05
N PHE A 99 15.23 -12.48 -25.04
CA PHE A 99 15.77 -11.13 -24.90
C PHE A 99 16.10 -10.83 -23.43
N THR A 100 17.07 -9.96 -23.20
CA THR A 100 17.59 -9.63 -21.88
C THR A 100 17.70 -8.12 -21.70
N TYR A 101 17.16 -7.62 -20.59
CA TYR A 101 17.45 -6.27 -20.11
C TYR A 101 18.64 -6.31 -19.15
N ILE A 102 19.50 -5.30 -19.23
CA ILE A 102 20.69 -5.17 -18.38
C ILE A 102 20.62 -3.83 -17.65
N PHE A 103 20.54 -3.90 -16.32
CA PHE A 103 20.44 -2.72 -15.46
C PHE A 103 21.69 -2.59 -14.58
N PRO A 104 22.43 -1.47 -14.65
CA PRO A 104 23.44 -1.16 -13.65
C PRO A 104 22.72 -0.77 -12.35
N VAL A 105 22.90 -1.57 -11.30
CA VAL A 105 22.30 -1.36 -9.98
C VAL A 105 23.36 -1.44 -8.90
N SER A 106 23.14 -0.72 -7.80
CA SER A 106 23.99 -0.83 -6.62
C SER A 106 23.80 -2.18 -5.92
N PRO A 107 24.81 -2.70 -5.20
CA PRO A 107 24.66 -3.89 -4.37
C PRO A 107 23.58 -3.74 -3.31
N GLY A 108 23.10 -4.85 -2.78
CA GLY A 108 22.09 -4.94 -1.73
C GLY A 108 20.70 -5.32 -2.23
N GLN A 109 19.75 -5.33 -1.31
CA GLN A 109 18.40 -5.83 -1.53
C GLN A 109 17.57 -4.92 -2.45
N LYS A 110 16.82 -5.50 -3.38
CA LYS A 110 16.02 -4.81 -4.39
C LYS A 110 14.61 -5.39 -4.50
N PHE A 111 13.63 -4.52 -4.70
CA PHE A 111 12.38 -4.90 -5.36
C PHE A 111 12.61 -5.01 -6.86
N ILE A 112 12.03 -6.05 -7.46
CA ILE A 112 11.90 -6.20 -8.92
C ILE A 112 10.42 -6.42 -9.18
N ARG A 113 9.81 -5.52 -9.94
CA ARG A 113 8.39 -5.57 -10.31
C ARG A 113 8.24 -5.68 -11.81
N LEU A 114 7.46 -6.67 -12.22
CA LEU A 114 7.17 -6.96 -13.62
C LEU A 114 5.69 -6.72 -13.88
N TYR A 115 5.41 -5.86 -14.86
CA TYR A 115 4.07 -5.42 -15.21
C TYR A 115 3.62 -6.09 -16.51
N PHE A 116 2.48 -6.76 -16.47
CA PHE A 116 1.92 -7.44 -17.64
C PHE A 116 0.45 -7.06 -17.85
N PHE A 117 0.10 -6.71 -19.08
CA PHE A 117 -1.27 -6.61 -19.56
C PHE A 117 -1.49 -7.72 -20.60
N PRO A 118 -2.05 -8.88 -20.19
CA PRO A 118 -2.33 -10.00 -21.09
C PRO A 118 -3.49 -9.68 -22.05
N ALA A 119 -3.13 -9.24 -23.25
CA ALA A 119 -4.07 -8.93 -24.31
C ALA A 119 -3.58 -9.46 -25.67
N THR A 120 -4.46 -9.47 -26.66
CA THR A 120 -4.06 -9.74 -28.05
C THR A 120 -3.61 -8.43 -28.67
N TYR A 121 -2.30 -8.30 -28.89
CA TYR A 121 -1.69 -7.07 -29.40
C TYR A 121 -1.85 -6.95 -30.92
N ASN A 122 -1.64 -8.05 -31.64
CA ASN A 122 -1.86 -8.15 -33.09
C ASN A 122 -2.13 -9.61 -33.49
N VAL A 123 -2.16 -9.90 -34.79
CA VAL A 123 -2.43 -11.26 -35.33
C VAL A 123 -1.38 -12.31 -34.93
N ASP A 124 -0.14 -11.88 -34.70
CA ASP A 124 0.98 -12.74 -34.34
C ASP A 124 1.00 -12.97 -32.80
N PHE A 125 0.70 -11.94 -32.02
CA PHE A 125 0.73 -11.96 -30.55
C PHE A 125 -0.65 -12.13 -29.92
N ASP A 126 -1.23 -13.31 -30.09
CA ASP A 126 -2.48 -13.70 -29.42
C ASP A 126 -2.29 -13.94 -27.90
N ARG A 127 -3.19 -13.43 -27.06
CA ARG A 127 -3.07 -13.55 -25.59
C ARG A 127 -2.90 -14.98 -25.08
N SER A 128 -3.46 -15.97 -25.78
CA SER A 128 -3.43 -17.38 -25.35
C SER A 128 -2.07 -18.04 -25.56
N LYS A 129 -1.24 -17.48 -26.46
CA LYS A 129 0.09 -17.99 -26.82
C LYS A 129 1.22 -17.37 -25.99
N SER A 130 0.91 -16.45 -25.08
CA SER A 130 1.87 -15.94 -24.11
C SER A 130 2.29 -17.08 -23.17
N LEU A 131 3.49 -17.62 -23.37
CA LEU A 131 4.05 -18.68 -22.53
C LEU A 131 5.57 -18.54 -22.50
N PHE A 132 6.11 -18.20 -21.33
CA PHE A 132 7.55 -17.88 -21.20
C PHE A 132 8.06 -18.02 -19.77
N SER A 133 9.37 -18.02 -19.60
CA SER A 133 10.03 -17.97 -18.30
C SER A 133 10.81 -16.66 -18.13
N VAL A 134 11.01 -16.24 -16.88
CA VAL A 134 11.82 -15.05 -16.55
C VAL A 134 12.88 -15.42 -15.52
N LYS A 135 14.13 -15.03 -15.79
CA LYS A 135 15.25 -15.18 -14.86
C LYS A 135 15.84 -13.83 -14.51
N ALA A 136 16.23 -13.67 -13.24
CA ALA A 136 16.92 -12.49 -12.75
C ALA A 136 17.83 -12.85 -11.56
N GLY A 137 19.04 -12.30 -11.52
CA GLY A 137 19.94 -12.47 -10.36
C GLY A 137 20.31 -13.92 -10.02
N GLY A 138 20.26 -14.85 -10.99
CA GLY A 138 20.48 -16.28 -10.77
C GLY A 138 19.22 -17.08 -10.40
N TYR A 139 18.09 -16.41 -10.13
CA TYR A 139 16.81 -17.03 -9.78
C TYR A 139 15.90 -17.14 -10.99
N ARG A 140 15.05 -18.17 -10.99
CA ARG A 140 13.92 -18.28 -11.93
C ARG A 140 12.69 -17.66 -11.29
N LEU A 141 12.41 -16.41 -11.61
CA LEU A 141 11.28 -15.64 -11.08
C LEU A 141 9.95 -16.21 -11.57
N LEU A 142 9.88 -16.50 -12.87
CA LEU A 142 8.70 -17.06 -13.54
C LEU A 142 9.10 -18.30 -14.35
N LYS A 143 8.26 -19.33 -14.33
CA LYS A 143 8.47 -20.59 -15.05
C LYS A 143 7.21 -20.96 -15.79
N ASP A 144 7.32 -21.20 -17.10
CA ASP A 144 6.20 -21.58 -17.97
C ASP A 144 4.95 -20.70 -17.72
N PHE A 145 5.19 -19.41 -17.57
CA PHE A 145 4.21 -18.43 -17.15
C PHE A 145 3.29 -18.07 -18.30
N ASN A 146 1.99 -18.26 -18.08
CA ASN A 146 0.93 -17.80 -18.95
C ASN A 146 0.19 -16.63 -18.29
N ALA A 147 0.50 -15.41 -18.75
CA ALA A 147 -0.09 -14.20 -18.20
C ALA A 147 -1.64 -14.20 -18.30
N SER A 148 -2.21 -14.69 -19.39
CA SER A 148 -3.68 -14.72 -19.56
C SER A 148 -4.37 -15.65 -18.56
N LEU A 149 -3.78 -16.82 -18.29
CA LEU A 149 -4.31 -17.73 -17.27
C LEU A 149 -4.12 -17.14 -15.87
N SER A 150 -2.94 -16.57 -15.59
CA SER A 150 -2.66 -15.96 -14.28
C SER A 150 -3.61 -14.80 -13.95
N SER A 151 -3.91 -13.92 -14.89
CA SER A 151 -4.84 -12.80 -14.64
C SER A 151 -6.27 -13.28 -14.33
N THR A 152 -6.66 -14.41 -14.91
CA THR A 152 -7.97 -15.02 -14.67
C THR A 152 -8.02 -15.74 -13.31
N VAL A 153 -6.90 -16.35 -12.88
CA VAL A 153 -6.85 -17.25 -11.73
C VAL A 153 -6.54 -16.54 -10.41
N TYR A 154 -5.58 -15.61 -10.41
CA TYR A 154 -5.06 -15.02 -9.16
C TYR A 154 -5.74 -13.70 -8.84
N ASP A 155 -5.96 -12.89 -9.86
CA ASP A 155 -6.21 -11.47 -9.66
C ASP A 155 -7.63 -11.06 -10.03
N GLY A 156 -8.26 -11.76 -10.99
CA GLY A 156 -9.53 -11.31 -11.56
C GLY A 156 -9.45 -9.91 -12.21
N TYR A 157 -8.24 -9.34 -12.27
CA TYR A 157 -7.91 -8.04 -12.83
C TYR A 157 -7.41 -8.22 -14.26
N GLU A 158 -7.55 -7.15 -15.04
CA GLU A 158 -7.13 -7.12 -16.43
C GLU A 158 -5.59 -7.07 -16.58
N THR A 159 -4.89 -6.59 -15.54
CA THR A 159 -3.44 -6.42 -15.48
C THR A 159 -2.84 -7.25 -14.35
N LEU A 160 -1.55 -7.59 -14.46
CA LEU A 160 -0.78 -8.34 -13.48
C LEU A 160 0.44 -7.53 -13.03
N LEU A 161 0.70 -7.55 -11.73
CA LEU A 161 1.93 -7.07 -11.11
C LEU A 161 2.58 -8.26 -10.39
N ARG A 162 3.83 -8.58 -10.74
CA ARG A 162 4.63 -9.57 -10.01
C ARG A 162 5.80 -8.88 -9.33
N GLU A 163 5.80 -8.90 -8.01
CA GLU A 163 6.82 -8.26 -7.18
C GLU A 163 7.72 -9.32 -6.54
N PHE A 164 9.03 -9.13 -6.68
CA PHE A 164 10.07 -9.99 -6.14
C PHE A 164 11.05 -9.21 -5.28
N CYS A 165 11.61 -9.84 -4.25
CA CYS A 165 12.70 -9.28 -3.45
C CYS A 165 13.95 -10.15 -3.62
N LEU A 166 15.04 -9.56 -4.12
CA LEU A 166 16.31 -10.24 -4.34
C LEU A 166 17.45 -9.46 -3.67
N ASN A 167 18.51 -10.15 -3.23
CA ASN A 167 19.75 -9.50 -2.85
C ASN A 167 20.76 -9.53 -4.01
N PHE A 168 21.45 -8.41 -4.23
CA PHE A 168 22.55 -8.32 -5.19
C PHE A 168 23.88 -8.21 -4.46
N GLU A 169 24.79 -9.13 -4.75
CA GLU A 169 26.10 -9.18 -4.11
C GLU A 169 27.05 -8.11 -4.70
N PRO A 170 28.04 -7.61 -3.92
CA PRO A 170 28.94 -6.54 -4.37
C PRO A 170 29.76 -6.81 -5.64
N ASP A 171 29.96 -8.09 -5.99
CA ASP A 171 30.67 -8.50 -7.20
C ASP A 171 29.78 -8.53 -8.45
N GLN A 172 28.46 -8.45 -8.28
CA GLN A 172 27.49 -8.38 -9.37
C GLN A 172 27.41 -6.93 -9.90
N ARG A 173 27.83 -6.73 -11.15
CA ARG A 173 27.92 -5.39 -11.77
C ARG A 173 26.62 -4.92 -12.43
N SER A 174 25.74 -5.84 -12.80
CA SER A 174 24.47 -5.54 -13.45
C SER A 174 23.43 -6.61 -13.14
N LEU A 175 22.18 -6.17 -13.05
CA LEU A 175 21.00 -7.03 -12.98
C LEU A 175 20.54 -7.34 -14.40
N ASN A 176 20.67 -8.61 -14.78
CA ASN A 176 20.18 -9.12 -16.05
C ASN A 176 18.79 -9.74 -15.85
N ILE A 177 17.79 -9.25 -16.56
CA ILE A 177 16.43 -9.81 -16.57
C ILE A 177 16.18 -10.42 -17.95
N THR A 178 16.18 -11.75 -18.00
CA THR A 178 16.06 -12.52 -19.25
C THR A 178 14.68 -13.13 -19.38
N PHE A 179 14.04 -12.87 -20.51
CA PHE A 179 12.73 -13.40 -20.89
C PHE A 179 12.93 -14.47 -21.97
N THR A 180 12.55 -15.71 -21.66
CA THR A 180 12.75 -16.87 -22.54
C THR A 180 11.39 -17.45 -22.94
N PRO A 181 10.93 -17.25 -24.18
CA PRO A 181 9.72 -17.89 -24.70
C PRO A 181 9.80 -19.41 -24.67
N SER A 182 8.69 -20.07 -24.34
CA SER A 182 8.56 -21.52 -24.49
C SER A 182 8.31 -21.89 -25.96
N GLN A 183 8.52 -23.15 -26.34
CA GLN A 183 8.33 -23.59 -27.73
C GLN A 183 6.90 -23.30 -28.22
N GLY A 184 6.80 -22.52 -29.31
CA GLY A 184 5.51 -22.11 -29.90
C GLY A 184 4.78 -20.98 -29.16
N GLY A 185 5.36 -20.47 -28.06
CA GLY A 185 4.88 -19.29 -27.35
C GLY A 185 5.73 -18.05 -27.63
N TYR A 186 5.32 -16.93 -27.05
CA TYR A 186 6.10 -15.69 -27.01
C TYR A 186 6.20 -15.16 -25.59
N ALA A 187 7.22 -14.33 -25.35
CA ALA A 187 7.38 -13.55 -24.13
C ALA A 187 7.00 -12.09 -24.39
N PHE A 188 6.46 -11.43 -23.37
CA PHE A 188 6.21 -10.00 -23.42
C PHE A 188 6.35 -9.36 -22.05
N ILE A 189 6.53 -8.04 -22.04
CA ILE A 189 6.58 -7.23 -20.82
C ILE A 189 6.07 -5.81 -21.15
N ASN A 190 5.26 -5.25 -20.25
CA ASN A 190 4.75 -3.88 -20.39
C ASN A 190 5.59 -2.88 -19.61
N GLY A 191 6.03 -3.25 -18.41
CA GLY A 191 6.91 -2.41 -17.62
C GLY A 191 7.79 -3.19 -16.66
N ILE A 192 8.92 -2.59 -16.31
CA ILE A 192 9.88 -3.13 -15.34
C ILE A 192 10.15 -2.00 -14.34
N GLU A 193 9.99 -2.28 -13.05
CA GLU A 193 10.44 -1.39 -11.98
C GLU A 193 11.48 -2.12 -11.11
N ILE A 194 12.59 -1.44 -10.83
CA ILE A 194 13.67 -1.92 -9.97
C ILE A 194 13.97 -0.84 -8.95
N MET A 195 13.90 -1.22 -7.68
CA MET A 195 13.99 -0.27 -6.58
C MET A 195 14.85 -0.81 -5.44
N SER A 196 15.71 0.02 -4.87
CA SER A 196 16.45 -0.33 -3.67
C SER A 196 15.55 -0.54 -2.48
N MET A 197 15.70 -1.68 -1.80
CA MET A 197 14.96 -2.02 -0.59
C MET A 197 15.79 -1.69 0.66
N PRO A 198 15.17 -1.20 1.76
CA PRO A 198 15.85 -1.09 3.04
C PRO A 198 16.48 -2.43 3.44
N THR A 199 17.71 -2.38 3.95
CA THR A 199 18.40 -3.60 4.40
C THR A 199 17.61 -4.29 5.51
N ASN A 200 17.41 -5.59 5.37
CA ASN A 200 16.68 -6.45 6.30
C ASN A 200 15.18 -6.11 6.41
N LEU A 201 14.58 -5.51 5.36
CA LEU A 201 13.13 -5.30 5.35
C LEU A 201 12.38 -6.64 5.40
N TYR A 202 12.71 -7.58 4.51
CA TYR A 202 12.14 -8.93 4.48
C TYR A 202 13.18 -10.05 4.68
N HIS A 203 14.46 -9.72 4.52
CA HIS A 203 15.57 -10.60 4.86
C HIS A 203 15.93 -10.49 6.34
N SER A 204 16.46 -11.57 6.90
CA SER A 204 16.87 -11.61 8.30
C SER A 204 18.19 -10.90 8.51
N ALA A 205 18.25 -10.03 9.52
CA ALA A 205 19.52 -9.47 9.98
C ALA A 205 20.44 -10.57 10.50
N ALA A 206 21.75 -10.45 10.29
CA ALA A 206 22.75 -11.44 10.71
C ALA A 206 22.77 -11.73 12.23
N GLN A 207 22.28 -10.80 13.04
CA GLN A 207 22.13 -10.93 14.51
C GLN A 207 20.68 -10.73 14.97
N GLY A 208 19.70 -10.90 14.07
CA GLY A 208 18.27 -10.77 14.39
C GLY A 208 17.67 -12.07 14.93
N ASP A 209 16.40 -12.03 15.32
CA ASP A 209 15.68 -13.19 15.89
C ASP A 209 15.11 -14.16 14.84
N GLY A 210 15.23 -13.83 13.55
CA GLY A 210 14.63 -14.59 12.44
C GLY A 210 13.10 -14.73 12.53
N ALA A 211 12.52 -15.42 11.56
CA ALA A 211 11.11 -15.81 11.57
C ALA A 211 10.89 -17.02 12.50
N ILE A 212 9.73 -17.12 13.14
CA ILE A 212 9.35 -18.31 13.92
C ILE A 212 9.07 -19.46 12.95
N TYR A 213 9.79 -20.58 13.07
CA TYR A 213 9.55 -21.76 12.24
C TYR A 213 8.33 -22.51 12.77
N LEU A 214 7.24 -22.55 12.01
CA LEU A 214 6.05 -23.31 12.40
C LEU A 214 6.19 -24.80 12.09
N GLY A 215 5.85 -25.63 13.08
CA GLY A 215 5.92 -27.10 12.96
C GLY A 215 7.29 -27.70 13.30
N SER A 216 8.23 -26.88 13.78
CA SER A 216 9.52 -27.32 14.33
C SER A 216 9.69 -26.77 15.74
N SER A 217 10.20 -27.57 16.67
CA SER A 217 10.32 -27.19 18.08
C SER A 217 11.39 -26.10 18.27
N ASP A 218 10.95 -24.90 18.66
CA ASP A 218 11.76 -23.73 19.05
C ASP A 218 12.85 -23.30 18.04
N SER A 219 12.69 -23.61 16.75
CA SER A 219 13.63 -23.17 15.73
C SER A 219 13.22 -21.84 15.08
N ARG A 220 14.24 -21.07 14.68
CA ARG A 220 14.09 -19.85 13.91
C ARG A 220 14.51 -20.12 12.47
N TYR A 221 13.80 -19.52 11.53
CA TYR A 221 14.18 -19.52 10.12
C TYR A 221 14.75 -18.16 9.77
N TYR A 222 15.95 -18.14 9.18
CA TYR A 222 16.61 -16.93 8.74
C TYR A 222 16.46 -16.82 7.22
N VAL A 223 15.79 -15.77 6.77
CA VAL A 223 15.71 -15.43 5.34
C VAL A 223 17.04 -14.79 4.95
N GLU A 224 17.97 -15.64 4.52
CA GLU A 224 19.32 -15.22 4.14
C GLU A 224 19.33 -14.45 2.81
N ASN A 225 20.39 -13.68 2.55
CA ASN A 225 20.55 -12.90 1.32
C ASN A 225 20.49 -13.76 0.04
N ASN A 226 20.81 -15.05 0.12
CA ASN A 226 20.69 -16.00 -0.99
C ASN A 226 19.25 -16.49 -1.23
N THR A 227 18.26 -15.95 -0.52
CA THR A 227 16.84 -16.29 -0.65
C THR A 227 16.11 -15.19 -1.42
N ALA A 228 15.49 -15.56 -2.53
CA ALA A 228 14.61 -14.71 -3.30
C ALA A 228 13.16 -14.90 -2.81
N LEU A 229 12.42 -13.79 -2.76
CA LEU A 229 11.03 -13.76 -2.32
C LEU A 229 10.13 -13.31 -3.47
N GLU A 230 8.93 -13.86 -3.54
CA GLU A 230 7.83 -13.34 -4.36
C GLU A 230 6.69 -12.89 -3.44
N MET A 231 6.23 -11.65 -3.59
CA MET A 231 5.06 -11.13 -2.87
C MET A 231 3.80 -11.76 -3.48
N ILE A 232 3.00 -12.43 -2.64
CA ILE A 232 1.74 -13.07 -3.04
C ILE A 232 0.53 -12.27 -2.55
N PHE A 233 0.56 -11.82 -1.29
CA PHE A 233 -0.51 -10.98 -0.71
C PHE A 233 0.10 -9.86 0.13
N ARG A 234 -0.47 -8.66 0.03
CA ARG A 234 -0.17 -7.51 0.89
C ARG A 234 -1.47 -6.78 1.22
N ILE A 235 -1.93 -6.88 2.45
CA ILE A 235 -3.31 -6.55 2.84
C ILE A 235 -3.31 -5.52 3.97
N ASN A 236 -4.09 -4.45 3.77
CA ASN A 236 -4.49 -3.52 4.82
C ASN A 236 -5.77 -4.03 5.50
N VAL A 237 -5.65 -4.67 6.66
CA VAL A 237 -6.74 -5.41 7.29
C VAL A 237 -7.78 -4.45 7.89
N GLY A 238 -9.03 -4.56 7.41
CA GLY A 238 -10.12 -3.68 7.83
C GLY A 238 -9.94 -2.21 7.41
N GLY A 239 -9.01 -1.94 6.49
CA GLY A 239 -8.66 -0.60 6.03
C GLY A 239 -9.07 -0.31 4.58
N SER A 240 -8.73 0.89 4.12
CA SER A 240 -8.89 1.34 2.73
C SER A 240 -7.65 0.98 1.91
N PRO A 241 -7.74 0.94 0.56
CA PRO A 241 -6.57 0.66 -0.27
C PRO A 241 -5.50 1.71 0.00
N VAL A 242 -4.24 1.31 0.05
CA VAL A 242 -3.11 2.24 0.02
C VAL A 242 -2.47 2.15 -1.35
N SER A 243 -2.54 3.25 -2.09
CA SER A 243 -1.94 3.35 -3.43
C SER A 243 -0.41 3.47 -3.37
N PRO A 244 0.33 3.17 -4.45
CA PRO A 244 1.79 3.26 -4.45
C PRO A 244 2.34 4.61 -3.96
N ASN A 245 1.72 5.73 -4.37
CA ASN A 245 2.14 7.07 -3.98
C ASN A 245 1.78 7.45 -2.52
N GLU A 246 0.95 6.64 -1.85
CA GLU A 246 0.62 6.77 -0.43
C GLU A 246 1.47 5.83 0.45
N ASP A 247 2.27 4.95 -0.15
CA ASP A 247 3.24 4.12 0.56
C ASP A 247 4.44 4.95 1.04
N THR A 248 5.26 4.35 1.87
CA THR A 248 6.39 4.97 2.54
C THR A 248 7.66 4.99 1.69
N GLY A 249 7.53 5.39 0.43
CA GLY A 249 8.64 5.57 -0.51
C GLY A 249 9.14 4.30 -1.21
N MET A 250 8.36 3.22 -1.15
CA MET A 250 8.65 1.96 -1.86
C MET A 250 7.56 1.58 -2.87
N TYR A 251 6.54 2.41 -3.05
CA TYR A 251 5.47 2.23 -4.04
C TYR A 251 4.73 0.88 -3.94
N ARG A 252 4.63 0.33 -2.73
CA ARG A 252 3.88 -0.91 -2.48
C ARG A 252 2.39 -0.60 -2.42
N THR A 253 1.59 -1.40 -3.12
CA THR A 253 0.12 -1.36 -2.99
C THR A 253 -0.34 -2.23 -1.84
N TRP A 254 -1.21 -1.70 -0.96
CA TRP A 254 -1.86 -2.49 0.08
C TRP A 254 -3.33 -2.70 -0.25
N ASP A 255 -3.74 -3.95 -0.40
CA ASP A 255 -5.09 -4.31 -0.79
C ASP A 255 -6.07 -4.17 0.39
N PRO A 256 -7.24 -3.55 0.18
CA PRO A 256 -8.26 -3.40 1.22
C PRO A 256 -9.13 -4.65 1.39
N ILE A 257 -8.99 -5.63 0.49
CA ILE A 257 -10.00 -6.65 0.27
C ILE A 257 -9.78 -7.86 1.18
N ASP A 258 -9.52 -7.62 2.46
CA ASP A 258 -9.30 -8.68 3.45
C ASP A 258 -10.55 -9.58 3.60
N GLU A 259 -11.74 -9.03 3.41
CA GLU A 259 -13.03 -9.72 3.50
C GLU A 259 -13.23 -10.87 2.52
N LEU A 260 -12.56 -10.83 1.36
CA LEU A 260 -12.61 -11.91 0.37
C LEU A 260 -11.89 -13.17 0.88
N TYR A 261 -10.92 -13.01 1.77
CA TYR A 261 -10.15 -14.11 2.33
C TYR A 261 -10.72 -14.60 3.66
N LEU A 262 -11.70 -13.91 4.25
CA LEU A 262 -12.35 -14.38 5.47
C LEU A 262 -13.21 -15.62 5.21
N ASP A 263 -13.21 -16.55 6.16
CA ASP A 263 -14.25 -17.58 6.22
C ASP A 263 -15.64 -16.98 6.52
N ASP A 264 -16.69 -17.78 6.34
CA ASP A 264 -18.07 -17.28 6.45
C ASP A 264 -18.42 -16.79 7.86
N LEU A 265 -17.90 -17.43 8.92
CA LEU A 265 -18.15 -16.98 10.30
C LEU A 265 -17.45 -15.65 10.58
N SER A 266 -16.19 -15.55 10.20
CA SER A 266 -15.37 -14.36 10.40
C SER A 266 -15.92 -13.17 9.63
N ARG A 267 -16.37 -13.37 8.39
CA ARG A 267 -17.00 -12.31 7.59
C ARG A 267 -18.28 -11.78 8.23
N ASN A 268 -19.05 -12.63 8.91
CA ASN A 268 -20.32 -12.26 9.52
C ASN A 268 -20.18 -11.68 10.94
N LEU A 269 -19.19 -12.12 11.71
CA LEU A 269 -19.08 -11.81 13.15
C LEU A 269 -17.98 -10.81 13.50
N SER A 270 -16.91 -10.74 12.70
CA SER A 270 -15.79 -9.83 12.97
C SER A 270 -16.13 -8.39 12.58
N ILE A 271 -15.36 -7.44 13.10
CA ILE A 271 -15.60 -6.02 12.92
C ILE A 271 -14.31 -5.31 12.53
N ALA A 272 -14.30 -4.66 11.36
CA ALA A 272 -13.28 -3.70 10.97
C ALA A 272 -13.39 -2.42 11.81
N ARG A 273 -12.25 -1.93 12.29
CA ARG A 273 -12.14 -0.78 13.19
C ARG A 273 -11.09 0.18 12.68
N ARG A 274 -11.39 1.47 12.84
CA ARG A 274 -10.44 2.57 12.65
C ARG A 274 -10.47 3.45 13.88
N TYR A 275 -9.30 3.84 14.37
CA TYR A 275 -9.16 4.82 15.45
C TYR A 275 -8.10 5.86 15.10
N ASN A 276 -8.27 7.08 15.61
CA ASN A 276 -7.31 8.17 15.45
C ASN A 276 -6.28 8.19 16.59
N THR A 277 -5.86 7.01 17.02
CA THR A 277 -4.83 6.85 18.03
C THR A 277 -3.50 7.42 17.50
N PRO A 278 -2.79 8.26 18.26
CA PRO A 278 -1.48 8.74 17.86
C PRO A 278 -0.51 7.57 17.71
N LEU A 279 0.19 7.50 16.57
CA LEU A 279 1.17 6.45 16.31
C LEU A 279 2.56 6.86 16.79
N ASN A 280 3.28 5.91 17.37
CA ASN A 280 4.66 6.07 17.79
C ASN A 280 5.52 4.91 17.25
N PHE A 281 6.27 5.17 16.20
CA PHE A 281 7.18 4.23 15.54
C PHE A 281 8.51 4.06 16.29
N ALA A 282 8.45 3.87 17.61
CA ALA A 282 9.64 3.70 18.44
C ALA A 282 10.28 2.30 18.35
N ARG A 283 9.54 1.29 17.85
CA ARG A 283 9.98 -0.10 17.80
C ARG A 283 10.42 -0.57 16.42
N ILE A 284 9.83 0.02 15.39
CA ILE A 284 10.10 -0.33 14.01
C ILE A 284 10.20 0.96 13.19
N PRO A 285 11.00 0.99 12.11
CA PRO A 285 11.01 2.13 11.21
C PRO A 285 9.61 2.45 10.66
N ASN A 286 9.32 3.72 10.45
CA ASN A 286 8.05 4.19 9.90
C ASN A 286 7.78 3.70 8.47
N TYR A 287 8.80 3.25 7.74
CA TYR A 287 8.66 2.72 6.39
C TYR A 287 8.32 1.22 6.32
N ILE A 288 8.27 0.50 7.46
CA ILE A 288 7.91 -0.92 7.45
C ILE A 288 6.53 -1.14 6.81
N ALA A 289 5.56 -0.30 7.16
CA ALA A 289 4.26 -0.20 6.52
C ALA A 289 3.70 1.21 6.76
N PRO A 290 2.86 1.74 5.84
CA PRO A 290 2.29 3.08 5.98
C PRO A 290 1.41 3.19 7.22
N GLU A 291 1.29 4.41 7.76
CA GLU A 291 0.48 4.67 8.95
C GLU A 291 -0.95 4.15 8.83
N GLU A 292 -1.54 4.24 7.64
CA GLU A 292 -2.91 3.80 7.39
C GLU A 292 -3.10 2.33 7.74
N VAL A 293 -2.10 1.46 7.53
CA VAL A 293 -2.14 0.05 7.94
C VAL A 293 -2.25 -0.10 9.45
N TYR A 294 -1.54 0.73 10.21
CA TYR A 294 -1.56 0.68 11.68
C TYR A 294 -2.68 1.52 12.32
N ARG A 295 -3.52 2.20 11.53
CA ARG A 295 -4.71 2.95 12.01
C ARG A 295 -5.99 2.14 11.93
N THR A 296 -5.96 1.07 11.15
CA THR A 296 -7.08 0.16 10.93
C THR A 296 -6.74 -1.24 11.46
N GLY A 297 -7.78 -2.04 11.67
CA GLY A 297 -7.62 -3.44 12.02
C GLY A 297 -8.96 -4.14 12.15
N ARG A 298 -8.96 -5.46 12.04
CA ARG A 298 -10.15 -6.29 12.22
C ARG A 298 -10.11 -6.99 13.56
N THR A 299 -11.23 -6.93 14.28
CA THR A 299 -11.41 -7.44 15.65
C THR A 299 -12.53 -8.48 15.71
N MET A 300 -12.59 -9.28 16.77
CA MET A 300 -13.68 -10.25 16.96
C MET A 300 -14.95 -9.57 17.51
N GLY A 301 -14.80 -8.46 18.24
CA GLY A 301 -15.90 -7.62 18.72
C GLY A 301 -15.97 -7.54 20.25
N GLY A 302 -17.06 -6.99 20.78
CA GLY A 302 -17.21 -6.74 22.23
C GLY A 302 -17.88 -7.85 23.03
N ASN A 303 -18.34 -8.93 22.40
CA ASN A 303 -19.09 -10.00 23.06
C ASN A 303 -18.17 -11.20 23.31
N SER A 304 -17.70 -11.36 24.56
CA SER A 304 -16.77 -12.43 24.93
C SER A 304 -17.31 -13.83 24.66
N THR A 305 -18.61 -14.07 24.88
CA THR A 305 -19.24 -15.37 24.61
C THR A 305 -19.17 -15.73 23.14
N ILE A 306 -19.44 -14.78 22.25
CA ILE A 306 -19.33 -14.98 20.80
C ILE A 306 -17.86 -15.12 20.41
N ASN A 307 -16.98 -14.24 20.89
CA ASN A 307 -15.57 -14.26 20.53
C ASN A 307 -14.87 -15.58 20.92
N LYS A 308 -15.33 -16.24 21.99
CA LYS A 308 -14.83 -17.55 22.39
C LYS A 308 -15.35 -18.71 21.54
N SER A 309 -16.42 -18.53 20.76
CA SER A 309 -17.06 -19.60 20.00
C SER A 309 -16.56 -19.78 18.57
N TYR A 310 -15.67 -18.92 18.07
CA TYR A 310 -15.09 -19.02 16.73
C TYR A 310 -13.66 -18.47 16.70
N ASN A 311 -12.96 -18.71 15.58
CA ASN A 311 -11.67 -18.07 15.29
C ASN A 311 -11.87 -17.07 14.16
N LEU A 312 -11.30 -15.87 14.29
CA LEU A 312 -11.21 -14.91 13.19
C LEU A 312 -10.17 -15.41 12.20
N THR A 313 -10.62 -15.90 11.04
CA THR A 313 -9.82 -16.71 10.12
C THR A 313 -9.82 -16.14 8.71
N TRP A 314 -8.63 -15.96 8.16
CA TRP A 314 -8.38 -15.72 6.73
C TRP A 314 -7.81 -16.99 6.08
N GLY A 315 -8.17 -17.25 4.82
CA GLY A 315 -7.69 -18.35 4.00
C GLY A 315 -7.15 -17.85 2.67
N PHE A 316 -5.85 -18.05 2.46
CA PHE A 316 -5.14 -17.57 1.28
C PHE A 316 -4.80 -18.71 0.32
N PRO A 317 -5.25 -18.69 -0.95
CA PRO A 317 -4.83 -19.68 -1.93
C PRO A 317 -3.36 -19.46 -2.30
N VAL A 318 -2.51 -20.45 -2.02
CA VAL A 318 -1.08 -20.43 -2.30
C VAL A 318 -0.63 -21.68 -3.06
N ASN A 319 0.49 -21.59 -3.76
CA ASN A 319 1.05 -22.75 -4.45
C ASN A 319 1.55 -23.80 -3.43
N PRO A 320 1.26 -25.10 -3.62
CA PRO A 320 1.91 -26.15 -2.85
C PRO A 320 3.41 -26.21 -3.17
N ASP A 321 4.14 -27.01 -2.40
CA ASP A 321 5.57 -27.32 -2.62
C ASP A 321 6.54 -26.14 -2.46
N PHE A 322 6.06 -25.00 -1.95
CA PHE A 322 6.88 -23.85 -1.56
C PHE A 322 6.79 -23.59 -0.06
N SER A 323 7.78 -22.88 0.47
CA SER A 323 7.71 -22.30 1.82
C SER A 323 7.31 -20.85 1.74
N TYR A 324 6.67 -20.35 2.81
CA TYR A 324 6.15 -19.00 2.87
C TYR A 324 6.64 -18.27 4.11
N LEU A 325 6.96 -17.00 3.95
CA LEU A 325 7.11 -16.03 5.03
C LEU A 325 5.78 -15.29 5.18
N VAL A 326 5.16 -15.41 6.35
CA VAL A 326 3.94 -14.68 6.71
C VAL A 326 4.34 -13.61 7.72
N ARG A 327 4.17 -12.34 7.33
CA ARG A 327 4.36 -11.19 8.21
C ARG A 327 3.00 -10.66 8.66
N LEU A 328 2.82 -10.58 9.98
CA LEU A 328 1.63 -10.02 10.60
C LEU A 328 1.95 -8.66 11.23
N HIS A 329 1.19 -7.64 10.86
CA HIS A 329 1.33 -6.28 11.37
C HIS A 329 0.34 -6.02 12.50
N PHE A 330 0.83 -5.46 13.60
CA PHE A 330 0.07 -5.20 14.80
C PHE A 330 0.29 -3.78 15.32
N CYS A 331 -0.79 -3.16 15.76
CA CYS A 331 -0.80 -1.95 16.55
C CYS A 331 -2.06 -1.97 17.42
N GLU A 332 -1.89 -1.83 18.74
CA GLU A 332 -3.03 -1.67 19.63
C GLU A 332 -3.63 -0.27 19.41
N ILE A 333 -4.74 -0.21 18.69
CA ILE A 333 -5.38 1.05 18.28
C ILE A 333 -6.60 1.41 19.14
N VAL A 334 -7.10 0.50 19.98
CA VAL A 334 -8.32 0.76 20.77
C VAL A 334 -7.95 1.63 21.97
N PRO A 335 -8.45 2.88 22.11
CA PRO A 335 -7.95 3.83 23.11
C PRO A 335 -7.98 3.34 24.56
N ASN A 336 -8.93 2.45 24.89
CA ASN A 336 -9.09 1.91 26.25
C ASN A 336 -8.16 0.72 26.55
N PHE A 337 -7.48 0.16 25.54
CA PHE A 337 -6.60 -0.99 25.70
C PHE A 337 -5.18 -0.46 25.83
N THR A 338 -4.71 -0.35 27.07
CA THR A 338 -3.49 0.38 27.39
C THR A 338 -2.53 -0.43 28.26
N ALA A 339 -2.97 -1.54 28.85
CA ALA A 339 -2.18 -2.37 29.72
C ALA A 339 -1.99 -3.79 29.17
N ALA A 340 -0.84 -4.39 29.46
CA ALA A 340 -0.62 -5.82 29.26
C ALA A 340 -1.81 -6.64 29.80
N ARG A 341 -2.19 -7.70 29.07
CA ARG A 341 -3.37 -8.54 29.33
C ARG A 341 -4.72 -7.86 29.15
N ASP A 342 -4.79 -6.62 28.68
CA ASP A 342 -6.08 -6.06 28.22
C ASP A 342 -6.62 -6.91 27.09
N ARG A 343 -5.77 -7.24 26.10
CA ARG A 343 -6.09 -8.15 25.01
C ARG A 343 -4.95 -9.12 24.78
N MET A 344 -5.15 -10.35 25.25
CA MET A 344 -4.29 -11.49 24.94
C MET A 344 -5.07 -12.50 24.10
N PHE A 345 -4.45 -13.00 23.03
CA PHE A 345 -5.07 -13.94 22.09
C PHE A 345 -4.05 -14.97 21.58
N GLN A 346 -4.55 -15.94 20.85
CA GLN A 346 -3.73 -16.98 20.21
C GLN A 346 -3.70 -16.75 18.70
N ILE A 347 -2.58 -17.10 18.08
CA ILE A 347 -2.37 -17.02 16.63
C ILE A 347 -2.08 -18.42 16.12
N PHE A 348 -2.80 -18.81 15.09
CA PHE A 348 -2.57 -20.04 14.35
C PHE A 348 -2.31 -19.71 12.88
N ILE A 349 -1.34 -20.38 12.28
CA ILE A 349 -1.06 -20.26 10.84
C ILE A 349 -0.89 -21.67 10.28
N ALA A 350 -1.56 -21.96 9.16
CA ALA A 350 -1.68 -23.31 8.61
C ALA A 350 -2.15 -24.35 9.66
N ASN A 351 -3.07 -23.92 10.55
CA ASN A 351 -3.57 -24.68 11.71
C ASN A 351 -2.50 -25.10 12.74
N LEU A 352 -1.28 -24.58 12.62
CA LEU A 352 -0.21 -24.74 13.61
C LEU A 352 -0.24 -23.56 14.57
N THR A 353 0.06 -23.82 15.84
CA THR A 353 0.18 -22.76 16.84
C THR A 353 1.40 -21.89 16.53
N ALA A 354 1.16 -20.60 16.28
CA ALA A 354 2.19 -19.61 16.05
C ALA A 354 2.52 -18.81 17.31
N GLU A 355 1.48 -18.42 18.07
CA GLU A 355 1.62 -17.71 19.35
C GLU A 355 0.51 -18.15 20.31
N LEU A 356 0.86 -18.57 21.53
CA LEU A 356 -0.13 -18.93 22.57
C LEU A 356 -0.56 -17.73 23.43
N HIS A 357 0.27 -16.69 23.49
CA HIS A 357 0.08 -15.56 24.40
C HIS A 357 0.40 -14.24 23.69
N ALA A 358 -0.17 -14.05 22.50
CA ALA A 358 0.00 -12.81 21.75
C ALA A 358 -0.60 -11.64 22.53
N ASP A 359 0.23 -10.65 22.84
CA ASP A 359 -0.14 -9.45 23.59
C ASP A 359 0.70 -8.29 23.04
N ILE A 360 0.04 -7.45 22.24
CA ILE A 360 0.67 -6.36 21.49
C ILE A 360 1.31 -5.34 22.45
N ILE A 361 0.67 -5.09 23.59
CA ILE A 361 1.17 -4.13 24.57
C ILE A 361 2.46 -4.64 25.22
N ARG A 362 2.52 -5.95 25.52
CA ARG A 362 3.75 -6.58 26.03
C ARG A 362 4.86 -6.63 24.98
N TRP A 363 4.52 -6.83 23.71
CA TRP A 363 5.52 -6.84 22.64
C TRP A 363 6.12 -5.46 22.40
N THR A 364 5.34 -4.40 22.61
CA THR A 364 5.75 -3.03 22.30
C THR A 364 6.37 -2.31 23.50
N THR A 365 6.11 -2.72 24.74
CA THR A 365 6.55 -1.97 25.93
C THR A 365 7.01 -2.85 27.09
N GLU A 366 8.10 -2.43 27.73
CA GLU A 366 8.67 -3.12 28.90
C GLU A 366 7.91 -2.79 30.20
N ASN A 367 7.31 -1.61 30.28
CA ASN A 367 6.49 -1.18 31.41
C ASN A 367 5.01 -1.61 31.30
N GLY A 368 4.66 -2.38 30.25
CA GLY A 368 3.30 -2.88 30.02
C GLY A 368 2.28 -1.79 29.72
N LYS A 369 2.70 -0.62 29.20
CA LYS A 369 1.84 0.49 28.78
C LYS A 369 2.14 0.92 27.35
N GLY A 370 1.34 0.49 26.40
CA GLY A 370 1.64 0.67 24.98
C GLY A 370 0.41 0.61 24.09
N ASN A 371 -0.17 1.77 23.78
CA ASN A 371 -1.22 1.95 22.79
C ASN A 371 -0.63 2.80 21.66
N GLY A 372 -0.99 2.53 20.40
CA GLY A 372 -0.48 3.26 19.24
C GLY A 372 0.99 3.01 18.90
N ILE A 373 1.59 1.90 19.34
CA ILE A 373 2.97 1.54 18.99
C ILE A 373 2.94 0.39 17.97
N PRO A 374 3.30 0.61 16.70
CA PRO A 374 3.37 -0.43 15.69
C PRO A 374 4.47 -1.47 15.93
N ILE A 375 4.19 -2.72 15.57
CA ILE A 375 5.15 -3.83 15.51
C ILE A 375 4.72 -4.83 14.43
N TYR A 376 5.62 -5.70 13.99
CA TYR A 376 5.31 -6.84 13.15
C TYR A 376 5.91 -8.13 13.72
N ARG A 377 5.41 -9.27 13.25
CA ARG A 377 5.92 -10.61 13.56
C ARG A 377 6.02 -11.45 12.29
N ASP A 378 7.13 -12.16 12.14
CA ASP A 378 7.43 -13.00 10.99
C ASP A 378 7.37 -14.48 11.34
N TYR A 379 6.69 -15.25 10.49
CA TYR A 379 6.50 -16.68 10.63
C TYR A 379 6.91 -17.40 9.35
N PHE A 380 7.73 -18.43 9.47
CA PHE A 380 8.09 -19.31 8.37
C PHE A 380 7.18 -20.53 8.38
N VAL A 381 6.58 -20.81 7.22
CA VAL A 381 5.58 -21.86 7.04
C VAL A 381 6.00 -22.76 5.88
N PRO A 382 6.47 -23.99 6.15
CA PRO A 382 6.66 -24.97 5.10
C PRO A 382 5.30 -25.52 4.68
N VAL A 383 4.85 -25.25 3.45
CA VAL A 383 3.63 -25.89 2.92
C VAL A 383 4.02 -27.27 2.38
N PRO A 384 3.41 -28.35 2.88
CA PRO A 384 3.87 -29.70 2.60
C PRO A 384 3.84 -30.03 1.11
N ILE A 385 4.81 -30.87 0.69
CA ILE A 385 4.89 -31.37 -0.67
C ILE A 385 3.69 -32.26 -0.94
N LEU A 386 2.75 -31.78 -1.73
CA LEU A 386 1.64 -32.59 -2.19
C LEU A 386 2.14 -33.23 -3.48
N GLY A 387 2.64 -34.47 -3.39
CA GLY A 387 3.06 -35.23 -4.58
C GLY A 387 2.02 -35.17 -5.71
N THR A 388 2.43 -35.56 -6.93
CA THR A 388 1.82 -35.34 -8.27
C THR A 388 0.28 -35.40 -8.46
N GLN A 389 -0.51 -35.72 -7.45
CA GLN A 389 -1.96 -35.92 -7.44
C GLN A 389 -2.80 -34.67 -7.11
N LYS A 390 -2.25 -33.60 -6.50
CA LYS A 390 -3.03 -32.36 -6.25
C LYS A 390 -2.59 -31.23 -7.17
N LYS A 391 -3.22 -31.16 -8.34
CA LYS A 391 -3.17 -30.00 -9.24
C LYS A 391 -4.08 -28.90 -8.68
N GLY A 392 -3.57 -28.00 -7.84
CA GLY A 392 -4.37 -26.90 -7.31
C GLY A 392 -3.68 -26.08 -6.21
N PHE A 393 -4.28 -24.94 -5.86
CA PHE A 393 -3.88 -24.17 -4.68
C PHE A 393 -4.14 -24.93 -3.39
N VAL A 394 -3.33 -24.64 -2.37
CA VAL A 394 -3.59 -24.99 -0.98
C VAL A 394 -4.03 -23.73 -0.26
N ILE A 395 -4.96 -23.85 0.69
CA ILE A 395 -5.34 -22.73 1.54
C ILE A 395 -4.38 -22.64 2.71
N LEU A 396 -3.59 -21.57 2.75
CA LEU A 396 -2.82 -21.15 3.92
C LEU A 396 -3.74 -20.34 4.82
N SER A 397 -4.10 -20.91 5.98
CA SER A 397 -4.95 -20.24 6.96
C SER A 397 -4.14 -19.35 7.88
N VAL A 398 -4.69 -18.19 8.26
CA VAL A 398 -4.24 -17.36 9.39
C VAL A 398 -5.46 -17.18 10.28
N ALA A 399 -5.41 -17.66 11.51
CA ALA A 399 -6.52 -17.64 12.44
C ALA A 399 -6.13 -17.02 13.78
N LEU A 400 -6.98 -16.13 14.29
CA LEU A 400 -6.86 -15.53 15.60
C LEU A 400 -7.97 -16.05 16.50
N GLN A 401 -7.60 -16.48 17.71
CA GLN A 401 -8.55 -16.98 18.69
C GLN A 401 -8.49 -16.14 19.96
N ALA A 402 -9.65 -15.68 20.43
CA ALA A 402 -9.74 -15.04 21.74
C ALA A 402 -9.27 -15.99 22.84
N ASN A 403 -8.50 -15.48 23.81
CA ASN A 403 -8.08 -16.31 24.94
C ASN A 403 -9.31 -16.78 25.72
N GLN A 404 -9.37 -18.08 26.01
CA GLN A 404 -10.51 -18.73 26.64
C GLN A 404 -10.55 -18.51 28.16
N ASP A 405 -9.40 -18.23 28.78
CA ASP A 405 -9.25 -18.01 30.22
C ASP A 405 -9.47 -16.53 30.59
N ASP A 406 -10.60 -16.26 31.25
CA ASP A 406 -10.98 -14.91 31.72
C ASP A 406 -10.05 -14.36 32.80
N ASN A 407 -9.25 -15.22 33.42
CA ASN A 407 -8.23 -14.74 34.36
C ASN A 407 -7.00 -14.21 33.61
N GLN A 408 -6.75 -14.65 32.37
CA GLN A 408 -5.56 -14.27 31.61
C GLN A 408 -5.71 -12.97 30.84
N THR A 409 -6.90 -12.67 30.34
CA THR A 409 -7.19 -11.47 29.54
C THR A 409 -8.38 -10.71 30.10
N ARG A 410 -8.35 -9.37 30.06
CA ARG A 410 -9.50 -8.53 30.44
C ARG A 410 -10.59 -8.55 29.38
N TYR A 411 -10.19 -8.58 28.11
CA TYR A 411 -11.07 -8.64 26.96
C TYR A 411 -10.72 -9.87 26.12
N ASN A 412 -11.66 -10.80 25.96
CA ASN A 412 -11.50 -11.95 25.07
C ASN A 412 -11.78 -11.47 23.64
N ASP A 413 -10.76 -10.93 22.99
CA ASP A 413 -10.81 -10.37 21.64
C ASP A 413 -9.44 -10.59 20.97
N ALA A 414 -9.36 -10.39 19.67
CA ALA A 414 -8.11 -10.42 18.91
C ALA A 414 -8.10 -9.26 17.90
N ILE A 415 -6.92 -8.91 17.38
CA ILE A 415 -6.80 -7.89 16.32
C ILE A 415 -5.70 -8.25 15.33
N LEU A 416 -5.89 -7.84 14.09
CA LEU A 416 -4.84 -7.76 13.07
C LEU A 416 -4.98 -6.44 12.30
N ASN A 417 -3.86 -5.77 12.02
CA ASN A 417 -3.84 -4.47 11.36
C ASN A 417 -3.42 -4.58 9.87
N GLY A 418 -2.50 -5.50 9.57
CA GLY A 418 -2.05 -5.77 8.21
C GLY A 418 -1.39 -7.13 8.09
N LEU A 419 -1.22 -7.61 6.86
CA LEU A 419 -0.63 -8.92 6.59
C LEU A 419 0.10 -8.90 5.25
N GLU A 420 1.27 -9.53 5.21
CA GLU A 420 2.03 -9.80 3.99
C GLU A 420 2.39 -11.28 3.91
N ILE A 421 2.28 -11.89 2.72
CA ILE A 421 2.67 -13.28 2.47
C ILE A 421 3.64 -13.29 1.31
N PHE A 422 4.84 -13.82 1.56
CA PHE A 422 5.88 -14.02 0.56
C PHE A 422 6.13 -15.50 0.34
N LYS A 423 6.23 -15.90 -0.92
CA LYS A 423 6.75 -17.22 -1.31
C LYS A 423 8.28 -17.15 -1.37
N LEU A 424 8.95 -18.16 -0.83
CA LEU A 424 10.41 -18.30 -0.91
C LEU A 424 10.77 -19.21 -2.08
N ASN A 425 11.94 -18.99 -2.69
CA ASN A 425 12.44 -19.88 -3.73
C ASN A 425 12.68 -21.30 -3.19
N ASP A 426 12.51 -22.29 -4.05
CA ASP A 426 12.93 -23.66 -3.76
C ASP A 426 14.47 -23.81 -3.78
N THR A 427 14.96 -25.01 -3.49
CA THR A 427 16.40 -25.31 -3.45
C THR A 427 17.12 -25.11 -4.79
N ASP A 428 16.38 -25.06 -5.90
CA ASP A 428 16.91 -24.83 -7.24
C ASP A 428 16.86 -23.35 -7.64
N GLY A 429 16.50 -22.46 -6.71
CA GLY A 429 16.38 -21.02 -6.95
C GLY A 429 15.14 -20.64 -7.78
N ASN A 430 14.11 -21.49 -7.81
CA ASN A 430 12.89 -21.28 -8.58
C ASN A 430 11.74 -20.75 -7.69
N LEU A 431 11.03 -19.75 -8.20
CA LEU A 431 9.80 -19.17 -7.64
C LEU A 431 8.57 -19.46 -8.50
N GLY A 432 8.79 -19.94 -9.73
CA GLY A 432 7.74 -20.32 -10.67
C GLY A 432 7.04 -21.60 -10.23
N GLY A 433 5.86 -21.44 -9.62
CA GLY A 433 4.93 -22.54 -9.33
C GLY A 433 3.97 -22.80 -10.51
N PRO A 434 3.41 -24.01 -10.63
CA PRO A 434 2.42 -24.31 -11.65
C PRO A 434 1.20 -23.41 -11.48
N ILE A 435 0.73 -22.79 -12.57
CA ILE A 435 -0.58 -22.13 -12.59
C ILE A 435 -1.62 -23.24 -12.53
N PRO A 436 -2.52 -23.27 -11.54
CA PRO A 436 -3.58 -24.27 -11.51
C PRO A 436 -4.46 -24.16 -12.76
N GLU A 437 -4.68 -25.28 -13.44
CA GLU A 437 -5.69 -25.35 -14.50
C GLU A 437 -7.05 -24.99 -13.87
N LEU A 438 -7.78 -24.02 -14.44
CA LEU A 438 -9.17 -23.79 -14.02
C LEU A 438 -9.96 -25.09 -14.16
N PRO A 439 -10.79 -25.47 -13.18
CA PRO A 439 -11.80 -26.50 -13.41
C PRO A 439 -12.62 -26.11 -14.64
N ASN A 440 -12.77 -27.02 -15.60
CA ASN A 440 -13.65 -26.82 -16.75
C ASN A 440 -15.08 -26.52 -16.25
N VAL A 441 -15.45 -25.25 -16.17
CA VAL A 441 -16.83 -24.84 -15.93
C VAL A 441 -17.55 -24.94 -17.28
N PRO A 442 -18.57 -25.80 -17.44
CA PRO A 442 -19.34 -25.86 -18.67
C PRO A 442 -20.02 -24.49 -18.91
N PRO A 443 -20.19 -24.09 -20.19
CA PRO A 443 -20.67 -22.75 -20.54
C PRO A 443 -22.02 -22.49 -19.87
N LYS A 444 -22.06 -21.45 -19.03
CA LYS A 444 -23.28 -20.97 -18.42
C LYS A 444 -24.16 -20.43 -19.55
N VAL A 445 -25.28 -21.09 -19.77
CA VAL A 445 -26.31 -20.71 -20.73
C VAL A 445 -26.67 -19.24 -20.49
N THR A 446 -26.55 -18.45 -21.55
CA THR A 446 -26.91 -17.04 -21.61
C THR A 446 -28.39 -16.89 -21.24
N SER A 447 -28.67 -16.41 -20.03
CA SER A 447 -30.01 -15.93 -19.69
C SER A 447 -30.11 -14.44 -20.05
N GLU A 448 -31.08 -14.17 -20.92
CA GLU A 448 -31.39 -12.86 -21.48
C GLU A 448 -31.59 -11.78 -20.42
N SER A 449 -31.07 -10.61 -20.73
CA SER A 449 -31.20 -9.40 -19.93
C SER A 449 -32.67 -8.99 -19.75
N SER A 450 -33.08 -8.73 -18.50
CA SER A 450 -34.27 -7.93 -18.22
C SER A 450 -33.89 -6.62 -17.49
N ARG A 451 -33.99 -5.54 -18.27
CA ARG A 451 -34.35 -4.14 -17.93
C ARG A 451 -33.96 -3.59 -16.54
N ASN A 452 -32.90 -2.78 -16.57
CA ASN A 452 -32.73 -1.44 -15.97
C ASN A 452 -33.66 -1.00 -14.81
N SER A 453 -33.04 -0.70 -13.66
CA SER A 453 -33.45 0.42 -12.82
C SER A 453 -32.25 1.33 -12.54
N LYS A 454 -32.37 2.60 -12.95
CA LYS A 454 -31.32 3.63 -12.79
C LYS A 454 -31.27 4.07 -11.32
N LYS A 455 -30.18 3.77 -10.60
CA LYS A 455 -29.81 4.53 -9.40
C LYS A 455 -28.91 5.70 -9.82
N LYS A 456 -29.41 6.92 -9.60
CA LYS A 456 -28.65 8.16 -9.78
C LYS A 456 -27.59 8.24 -8.67
N SER A 457 -26.30 8.30 -9.02
CA SER A 457 -25.27 8.78 -8.09
C SER A 457 -25.22 10.31 -8.18
N THR A 458 -25.18 10.97 -7.03
CA THR A 458 -24.97 12.42 -6.94
C THR A 458 -23.47 12.69 -6.81
N PRO A 459 -22.87 13.58 -7.63
CA PRO A 459 -21.45 13.86 -7.56
C PRO A 459 -21.14 14.71 -6.32
N MET A 460 -20.48 14.11 -5.34
CA MET A 460 -20.06 14.74 -4.08
C MET A 460 -19.04 15.90 -4.28
N LEU A 461 -18.48 16.05 -5.49
CA LEU A 461 -17.51 17.10 -5.83
C LEU A 461 -18.14 18.50 -5.99
N ALA A 462 -19.44 18.61 -6.31
CA ALA A 462 -20.10 19.91 -6.46
C ALA A 462 -20.45 20.58 -5.13
N ILE A 463 -20.55 19.79 -4.05
CA ILE A 463 -20.91 20.28 -2.71
C ILE A 463 -19.69 20.89 -2.00
N LEU A 464 -18.49 20.33 -2.19
CA LEU A 464 -17.27 20.88 -1.59
C LEU A 464 -16.87 22.23 -2.20
N ALA A 465 -17.00 22.42 -3.52
CA ALA A 465 -16.70 23.70 -4.17
C ALA A 465 -17.67 24.83 -3.76
N GLY A 466 -18.94 24.49 -3.52
CA GLY A 466 -19.96 25.45 -3.07
C GLY A 466 -19.74 25.94 -1.64
N VAL A 467 -19.34 25.06 -0.72
CA VAL A 467 -19.11 25.40 0.69
C VAL A 467 -17.87 26.29 0.85
N VAL A 468 -16.79 26.02 0.10
CA VAL A 468 -15.57 26.85 0.14
C VAL A 468 -15.83 28.24 -0.45
N SER A 469 -16.62 28.34 -1.52
CA SER A 469 -16.99 29.62 -2.13
C SER A 469 -17.89 30.46 -1.22
N ALA A 470 -18.88 29.85 -0.57
CA ALA A 470 -19.77 30.55 0.37
C ALA A 470 -19.01 31.07 1.62
N LEU A 471 -18.07 30.29 2.16
CA LEU A 471 -17.23 30.71 3.29
C LEU A 471 -16.29 31.87 2.92
N LEU A 472 -15.74 31.88 1.70
CA LEU A 472 -14.89 32.97 1.21
C LEU A 472 -15.71 34.27 1.01
N VAL A 473 -16.93 34.17 0.47
CA VAL A 473 -17.81 35.34 0.32
C VAL A 473 -18.24 35.90 1.67
N LEU A 474 -18.61 35.05 2.63
CA LEU A 474 -18.97 35.49 3.99
C LEU A 474 -17.79 36.11 4.73
N SER A 475 -16.58 35.57 4.56
CA SER A 475 -15.35 36.14 5.11
C SER A 475 -15.05 37.52 4.50
N PHE A 476 -15.21 37.67 3.19
CA PHE A 476 -15.01 38.94 2.49
C PHE A 476 -16.06 40.00 2.90
N LEU A 477 -17.32 39.59 3.07
CA LEU A 477 -18.39 40.46 3.55
C LEU A 477 -18.17 40.88 5.02
N GLY A 478 -17.74 39.94 5.86
CA GLY A 478 -17.35 40.23 7.25
C GLY A 478 -16.18 41.21 7.33
N PHE A 479 -15.18 41.06 6.44
CA PHE A 479 -14.05 41.99 6.33
C PHE A 479 -14.50 43.39 5.87
N LEU A 480 -15.43 43.49 4.93
CA LEU A 480 -15.99 44.76 4.47
C LEU A 480 -16.81 45.45 5.57
N VAL A 481 -17.64 44.71 6.30
CA VAL A 481 -18.39 45.24 7.46
C VAL A 481 -17.45 45.68 8.57
N PHE A 482 -16.37 44.93 8.83
CA PHE A 482 -15.33 45.33 9.78
C PHE A 482 -14.61 46.63 9.35
N ARG A 483 -14.32 46.80 8.05
CA ARG A 483 -13.74 48.04 7.53
C ARG A 483 -14.71 49.21 7.55
N LEU A 484 -16.00 48.98 7.27
CA LEU A 484 -17.04 50.01 7.36
C LEU A 484 -17.31 50.42 8.81
N GLY A 485 -17.26 49.47 9.76
CA GLY A 485 -17.35 49.74 11.20
C GLY A 485 -16.17 50.56 11.75
N ARG A 486 -14.97 50.43 11.15
CA ARG A 486 -13.84 51.34 11.46
C ARG A 486 -14.02 52.72 10.81
N LYS A 487 -14.60 52.80 9.61
CA LYS A 487 -14.84 54.09 8.93
C LYS A 487 -15.95 54.94 9.55
N VAL A 488 -16.95 54.31 10.19
CA VAL A 488 -18.04 55.02 10.89
C VAL A 488 -17.62 55.52 12.29
N LYS A 489 -16.47 55.06 12.82
CA LYS A 489 -15.96 55.52 14.11
C LYS A 489 -15.06 56.76 14.03
N ASP A 490 -14.73 57.23 12.81
CA ASP A 490 -13.88 58.41 12.58
C ASP A 490 -14.64 59.64 12.05
N SER A 491 -15.97 59.63 12.00
CA SER A 491 -16.79 60.78 11.59
C SER A 491 -17.67 61.32 12.71
N ASN A 492 -17.06 61.76 13.82
CA ASN A 492 -17.62 62.79 14.68
C ASN A 492 -16.54 63.46 15.54
N SER A 493 -15.88 64.48 14.96
CA SER A 493 -15.35 65.68 15.64
C SER A 493 -14.28 66.36 14.79
N SER A 494 -14.63 67.40 14.04
CA SER A 494 -13.76 68.59 13.99
C SER A 494 -14.52 69.85 13.57
N HIS A 495 -14.43 70.83 14.47
CA HIS A 495 -14.50 72.28 14.35
C HIS A 495 -14.96 72.93 13.03
N ARG A 496 -15.99 73.77 13.20
CA ARG A 496 -16.37 74.86 12.32
C ARG A 496 -15.38 76.01 12.49
N THR A 497 -14.59 76.28 11.46
CA THR A 497 -13.69 77.43 11.36
C THR A 497 -14.46 78.68 10.93
N THR A 498 -14.15 79.76 11.63
CA THR A 498 -14.52 81.16 11.43
C THR A 498 -14.10 81.68 10.05
N THR A 499 -14.98 82.43 9.38
CA THR A 499 -14.56 83.35 8.31
C THR A 499 -15.13 84.73 8.59
N SER A 500 -14.23 85.67 8.82
CA SER A 500 -14.50 87.10 8.94
C SER A 500 -14.95 87.70 7.61
N THR A 501 -15.81 88.71 7.66
CA THR A 501 -15.86 89.74 6.61
C THR A 501 -16.10 91.09 7.26
N MET A 502 -15.19 92.03 6.99
CA MET A 502 -15.25 93.42 7.43
C MET A 502 -16.41 94.14 6.74
N THR A 503 -17.11 95.00 7.49
CA THR A 503 -17.56 96.31 7.00
C THR A 503 -17.61 97.32 8.15
N LEU A 504 -17.43 98.59 7.78
CA LEU A 504 -16.86 99.69 8.55
C LEU A 504 -17.94 100.60 9.18
N ARG A 505 -17.56 101.27 10.29
CA ARG A 505 -17.97 102.62 10.78
C ARG A 505 -19.21 102.77 11.71
N SER A 506 -18.94 103.06 13.00
CA SER A 506 -19.24 104.26 13.84
C SER A 506 -20.58 105.04 13.68
N PRO A 507 -21.06 105.88 14.64
CA PRO A 507 -20.68 106.16 16.06
C PRO A 507 -21.86 106.15 17.09
N TYR A 508 -21.52 106.08 18.41
CA TYR A 508 -22.16 106.70 19.63
C TYR A 508 -23.70 106.75 19.85
N PRO A 509 -24.23 107.18 21.02
CA PRO A 509 -23.76 107.15 22.41
C PRO A 509 -24.81 106.60 23.43
N SER A 510 -24.39 106.57 24.72
CA SER A 510 -25.18 106.76 25.97
C SER A 510 -26.21 105.69 26.35
N HIS A 511 -26.39 105.29 27.62
CA HIS A 511 -25.94 105.82 28.92
C HIS A 511 -25.79 104.64 29.90
#